data_AF-A0A5C7P5A5-F1
#
_entry.id   AF-A0A5C7P5A5-F1
#
_cell.length_a   1.000
_cell.length_b   1.000
_cell.length_c   1.000
_cell.angle_alpha   90.00
_cell.angle_beta   90.00
_cell.angle_gamma   90.00
#
_symmetry.space_group_name_H-M   'P 1'
#
loop_
_entity.id
_entity.type
_entity.pdbx_description
1 polymer ?
#
loop_
_entity_poly.entity_id
_entity_poly.type
_entity_poly.pdbx_seq_one_letter_code
_entity_poly.pdbx_strand_id
1 'polypeptide(L)'
;MTDLLAAARAWLDEDPDPQTRAQLQAWVDSDDREHLEVAFAGPLTFGTAGLRGPLGPGPAAMNHVVVAKAAAGLCQYVKDTGGSKIVIGYDARRNSDAFAELTAAIAAGAGLTAEVLPRPLPTPVLAYAIKARGADAGVVVTASHNPPEDNGYKVYLGDGMQIVSPADAEISARIAAQPRYQEIPQSAAWTRLGEDIVEEYLSRVVSLADPAKTGDAHLTVVYTAMHGVGGQLFETVCERLGFVALSAVAEQFEPDPAFPTVAFPNPEEPGAMDLALAAAVRENADLIIANDPDADRCAVGIPTAHRSASGSLAMMRSAFSRTAAA
;
A
#
# COMPACT_ATOMS: atom_id res chain seq x y z
N MET A 1 -27.53 -22.16 -11.44
CA MET A 1 -27.35 -21.78 -12.87
C MET A 1 -27.99 -20.44 -13.21
N THR A 2 -29.28 -20.22 -12.93
CA THR A 2 -29.97 -18.91 -13.02
C THR A 2 -29.45 -17.89 -12.00
N ASP A 3 -28.85 -18.38 -10.93
CA ASP A 3 -28.37 -17.60 -9.79
C ASP A 3 -27.13 -16.74 -10.11
N LEU A 4 -26.15 -17.26 -10.87
CA LEU A 4 -24.90 -16.55 -11.17
C LEU A 4 -25.12 -15.33 -12.09
N LEU A 5 -25.85 -15.49 -13.20
CA LEU A 5 -26.18 -14.37 -14.08
C LEU A 5 -27.09 -13.34 -13.40
N ALA A 6 -27.97 -13.79 -12.51
CA ALA A 6 -28.80 -12.89 -11.71
C ALA A 6 -27.94 -12.08 -10.72
N ALA A 7 -27.00 -12.72 -10.02
CA ALA A 7 -26.05 -12.06 -9.14
C ALA A 7 -25.16 -11.06 -9.90
N ALA A 8 -24.68 -11.43 -11.10
CA ALA A 8 -23.90 -10.54 -11.96
C ALA A 8 -24.68 -9.30 -12.41
N ARG A 9 -25.94 -9.48 -12.81
CA ARG A 9 -26.82 -8.35 -13.17
C ARG A 9 -27.14 -7.46 -11.97
N ALA A 10 -27.38 -8.05 -10.81
CA ALA A 10 -27.58 -7.28 -9.58
C ALA A 10 -26.33 -6.47 -9.19
N TRP A 11 -25.13 -7.03 -9.42
CA TRP A 11 -23.86 -6.33 -9.22
C TRP A 11 -23.67 -5.19 -10.23
N LEU A 12 -24.00 -5.39 -11.51
CA LEU A 12 -23.97 -4.32 -12.54
C LEU A 12 -24.82 -3.11 -12.15
N ASP A 13 -25.96 -3.34 -11.49
CA ASP A 13 -26.82 -2.27 -10.99
C ASP A 13 -26.21 -1.53 -9.79
N GLU A 14 -25.35 -2.19 -9.01
CA GLU A 14 -24.68 -1.63 -7.82
C GLU A 14 -23.36 -0.94 -8.14
N ASP A 15 -22.60 -1.47 -9.10
CA ASP A 15 -21.25 -1.04 -9.42
C ASP A 15 -21.23 0.39 -9.99
N PRO A 16 -20.55 1.34 -9.34
CA PRO A 16 -20.46 2.71 -9.83
C PRO A 16 -19.42 2.91 -10.94
N ASP A 17 -18.48 1.97 -11.11
CA ASP A 17 -17.30 2.18 -11.94
C ASP A 17 -17.55 1.77 -13.40
N PRO A 18 -17.47 2.71 -14.36
CA PRO A 18 -17.70 2.39 -15.77
C PRO A 18 -16.80 1.29 -16.31
N GLN A 19 -15.56 1.14 -15.81
CA GLN A 19 -14.63 0.14 -16.31
C GLN A 19 -15.03 -1.28 -15.89
N THR A 20 -15.23 -1.51 -14.60
CA THR A 20 -15.64 -2.83 -14.09
C THR A 20 -17.05 -3.19 -14.54
N ARG A 21 -17.96 -2.20 -14.65
CA ARG A 21 -19.28 -2.40 -15.26
C ARG A 21 -19.18 -2.86 -16.71
N ALA A 22 -18.38 -2.19 -17.54
CA ALA A 22 -18.24 -2.55 -18.95
C ALA A 22 -17.66 -3.96 -19.11
N GLN A 23 -16.66 -4.31 -18.28
CA GLN A 23 -16.08 -5.64 -18.25
C GLN A 23 -17.12 -6.71 -17.86
N LEU A 24 -17.86 -6.49 -16.76
CA LEU A 24 -18.88 -7.43 -16.31
C LEU A 24 -20.04 -7.54 -17.31
N GLN A 25 -20.44 -6.44 -17.94
CA GLN A 25 -21.48 -6.43 -18.97
C GLN A 25 -21.08 -7.29 -20.16
N ALA A 26 -19.84 -7.18 -20.62
CA ALA A 26 -19.29 -8.04 -21.68
C ALA A 26 -19.41 -9.53 -21.32
N TRP A 27 -19.00 -9.92 -20.10
CA TRP A 27 -19.11 -11.30 -19.63
C TRP A 27 -20.56 -11.80 -19.52
N VAL A 28 -21.48 -10.94 -19.08
CA VAL A 28 -22.92 -11.26 -19.00
C VAL A 28 -23.52 -11.43 -20.41
N ASP A 29 -23.16 -10.57 -21.36
CA ASP A 29 -23.70 -10.61 -22.73
C ASP A 29 -23.21 -11.83 -23.51
N SER A 30 -21.98 -12.29 -23.23
CA SER A 30 -21.40 -13.48 -23.86
C SER A 30 -21.64 -14.79 -23.09
N ASP A 31 -22.33 -14.75 -21.93
CA ASP A 31 -22.43 -15.88 -20.97
C ASP A 31 -21.06 -16.50 -20.66
N ASP A 32 -20.05 -15.65 -20.39
CA ASP A 32 -18.68 -16.06 -20.05
C ASP A 32 -18.61 -16.64 -18.63
N ARG A 33 -18.95 -17.92 -18.53
CA ARG A 33 -19.04 -18.67 -17.26
C ARG A 33 -17.74 -18.69 -16.49
N GLU A 34 -16.60 -18.81 -17.17
CA GLU A 34 -15.30 -18.96 -16.54
C GLU A 34 -14.95 -17.71 -15.73
N HIS A 35 -15.07 -16.54 -16.33
CA HIS A 35 -14.80 -15.28 -15.63
C HIS A 35 -15.86 -14.95 -14.58
N LEU A 36 -17.14 -15.25 -14.85
CA LEU A 36 -18.21 -15.04 -13.88
C LEU A 36 -18.05 -15.92 -12.64
N GLU A 37 -17.65 -17.18 -12.79
CA GLU A 37 -17.43 -18.08 -11.64
C GLU A 37 -16.29 -17.59 -10.76
N VAL A 38 -15.21 -17.04 -11.35
CA VAL A 38 -14.10 -16.44 -10.60
C VAL A 38 -14.55 -15.16 -9.88
N ALA A 39 -15.18 -14.23 -10.59
CA ALA A 39 -15.59 -12.93 -10.04
C ALA A 39 -16.63 -13.03 -8.90
N PHE A 40 -17.43 -14.11 -8.89
CA PHE A 40 -18.51 -14.36 -7.92
C PHE A 40 -18.27 -15.58 -7.03
N ALA A 41 -17.02 -16.07 -6.94
CA ALA A 41 -16.65 -17.19 -6.07
C ALA A 41 -16.89 -16.93 -4.57
N GLY A 42 -17.01 -15.65 -4.19
CA GLY A 42 -17.27 -15.18 -2.83
C GLY A 42 -16.66 -13.79 -2.61
N PRO A 43 -16.99 -13.12 -1.49
CA PRO A 43 -16.35 -11.87 -1.14
C PRO A 43 -14.87 -12.07 -0.78
N LEU A 44 -14.03 -11.07 -1.09
CA LEU A 44 -12.67 -11.00 -0.54
C LEU A 44 -12.71 -11.09 0.99
N THR A 45 -11.83 -11.92 1.55
CA THR A 45 -11.71 -12.10 3.00
C THR A 45 -10.98 -10.92 3.62
N PHE A 46 -11.64 -10.19 4.52
CA PHE A 46 -11.01 -9.20 5.39
C PHE A 46 -10.35 -9.88 6.59
N GLY A 47 -9.07 -9.61 6.82
CA GLY A 47 -8.33 -10.13 7.98
C GLY A 47 -7.24 -9.16 8.46
N THR A 48 -6.25 -9.66 9.20
CA THR A 48 -5.14 -8.84 9.73
C THR A 48 -4.36 -8.10 8.63
N ALA A 49 -4.22 -8.71 7.46
CA ALA A 49 -3.58 -8.10 6.29
C ALA A 49 -4.48 -7.10 5.52
N GLY A 50 -5.72 -6.88 5.98
CA GLY A 50 -6.73 -6.11 5.27
C GLY A 50 -7.43 -6.90 4.16
N LEU A 51 -7.85 -6.21 3.09
CA LEU A 51 -8.28 -6.81 1.83
C LEU A 51 -7.12 -6.84 0.84
N ARG A 52 -7.06 -7.88 0.01
CA ARG A 52 -6.17 -7.96 -1.15
C ARG A 52 -6.82 -8.79 -2.24
N GLY A 53 -6.62 -8.39 -3.48
CA GLY A 53 -7.05 -9.17 -4.64
C GLY A 53 -6.85 -8.41 -5.94
N PRO A 54 -7.11 -9.07 -7.07
CA PRO A 54 -7.01 -8.44 -8.39
C PRO A 54 -8.06 -7.34 -8.53
N LEU A 55 -7.73 -6.30 -9.29
CA LEU A 55 -8.70 -5.32 -9.75
C LEU A 55 -9.69 -5.99 -10.72
N GLY A 56 -10.98 -5.77 -10.50
CA GLY A 56 -12.00 -6.33 -11.38
C GLY A 56 -13.41 -6.25 -10.80
N PRO A 57 -14.44 -6.63 -11.59
CA PRO A 57 -15.82 -6.65 -11.12
C PRO A 57 -16.09 -7.84 -10.17
N GLY A 58 -17.21 -7.75 -9.46
CA GLY A 58 -17.69 -8.80 -8.58
C GLY A 58 -17.10 -8.73 -7.16
N PRO A 59 -17.67 -9.52 -6.23
CA PRO A 59 -17.27 -9.50 -4.82
C PRO A 59 -15.87 -10.09 -4.56
N ALA A 60 -15.32 -10.89 -5.49
CA ALA A 60 -14.02 -11.56 -5.34
C ALA A 60 -12.82 -10.71 -5.78
N ALA A 61 -13.02 -9.42 -6.06
CA ALA A 61 -12.02 -8.52 -6.61
C ALA A 61 -12.03 -7.16 -5.91
N MET A 62 -10.91 -6.43 -6.00
CA MET A 62 -10.81 -5.05 -5.54
C MET A 62 -11.52 -4.13 -6.54
N ASN A 63 -12.52 -3.39 -6.05
CA ASN A 63 -13.29 -2.40 -6.81
C ASN A 63 -13.98 -1.41 -5.86
N HIS A 64 -14.67 -0.42 -6.43
CA HIS A 64 -15.36 0.62 -5.69
C HIS A 64 -16.43 0.10 -4.72
N VAL A 65 -17.17 -0.96 -5.08
CA VAL A 65 -18.20 -1.53 -4.19
C VAL A 65 -17.57 -2.19 -2.97
N VAL A 66 -16.52 -2.99 -3.18
CA VAL A 66 -15.80 -3.68 -2.09
C VAL A 66 -15.11 -2.67 -1.17
N VAL A 67 -14.42 -1.68 -1.74
CA VAL A 67 -13.78 -0.60 -0.97
C VAL A 67 -14.81 0.22 -0.19
N ALA A 68 -15.98 0.51 -0.78
CA ALA A 68 -17.01 1.26 -0.08
C ALA A 68 -17.55 0.52 1.16
N LYS A 69 -17.80 -0.79 1.03
CA LYS A 69 -18.24 -1.62 2.15
C LYS A 69 -17.14 -1.75 3.21
N ALA A 70 -15.87 -1.87 2.79
CA ALA A 70 -14.74 -1.87 3.71
C ALA A 70 -14.64 -0.57 4.51
N ALA A 71 -14.71 0.58 3.83
CA ALA A 71 -14.68 1.90 4.44
C ALA A 71 -15.85 2.12 5.40
N ALA A 72 -17.08 1.80 4.99
CA ALA A 72 -18.26 1.99 5.82
C ALA A 72 -18.25 1.06 7.06
N GLY A 73 -17.81 -0.19 6.91
CA GLY A 73 -17.61 -1.12 8.02
C GLY A 73 -16.57 -0.62 9.03
N LEU A 74 -15.44 -0.10 8.55
CA LEU A 74 -14.43 0.54 9.39
C LEU A 74 -14.97 1.79 10.09
N CYS A 75 -15.73 2.63 9.40
CA CYS A 75 -16.32 3.83 9.99
C CYS A 75 -17.28 3.48 11.13
N GLN A 76 -18.10 2.43 10.96
CA GLN A 76 -18.95 1.95 12.03
C GLN A 76 -18.14 1.44 13.22
N TYR A 77 -17.03 0.71 12.96
CA TYR A 77 -16.14 0.24 14.02
C TYR A 77 -15.57 1.41 14.84
N VAL A 78 -15.01 2.41 14.15
CA VAL A 78 -14.43 3.61 14.79
C VAL A 78 -15.47 4.33 15.66
N LYS A 79 -16.71 4.47 15.18
CA LYS A 79 -17.79 5.11 15.96
C LYS A 79 -18.17 4.29 17.19
N ASP A 80 -18.28 2.96 17.05
CA ASP A 80 -18.63 2.07 18.16
C ASP A 80 -17.54 2.04 19.24
N THR A 81 -16.28 2.28 18.87
CA THR A 81 -15.17 2.41 19.82
C THR A 81 -14.95 3.84 20.32
N GLY A 82 -15.84 4.78 19.98
CA GLY A 82 -15.81 6.17 20.44
C GLY A 82 -14.85 7.10 19.69
N GLY A 83 -14.28 6.64 18.57
CA GLY A 83 -13.44 7.43 17.69
C GLY A 83 -14.23 8.33 16.74
N SER A 84 -13.54 9.28 16.13
CA SER A 84 -14.11 10.31 15.27
C SER A 84 -13.24 10.73 14.08
N LYS A 85 -12.00 10.23 13.98
CA LYS A 85 -11.04 10.65 12.95
C LYS A 85 -10.32 9.48 12.31
N ILE A 86 -10.18 9.54 10.98
CA ILE A 86 -9.34 8.62 10.22
C ILE A 86 -8.35 9.36 9.31
N VAL A 87 -7.19 8.74 9.07
CA VAL A 87 -6.21 9.20 8.07
C VAL A 87 -6.08 8.14 6.97
N ILE A 88 -6.00 8.57 5.72
CA ILE A 88 -5.96 7.69 4.54
C ILE A 88 -4.68 7.97 3.75
N GLY A 89 -4.00 6.93 3.34
CA GLY A 89 -2.80 6.96 2.50
C GLY A 89 -2.93 5.91 1.41
N TYR A 90 -2.03 5.97 0.44
CA TYR A 90 -2.08 5.10 -0.73
C TYR A 90 -0.72 5.03 -1.42
N ASP A 91 -0.47 3.94 -2.13
CA ASP A 91 0.69 3.79 -3.01
C ASP A 91 0.36 4.22 -4.45
N ALA A 92 1.31 4.02 -5.38
CA ALA A 92 1.17 4.43 -6.77
C ALA A 92 0.41 3.43 -7.66
N ARG A 93 -0.17 2.35 -7.11
CA ARG A 93 -0.89 1.36 -7.92
C ARG A 93 -2.13 1.97 -8.56
N ARG A 94 -2.59 1.31 -9.63
CA ARG A 94 -3.81 1.69 -10.33
C ARG A 94 -5.00 1.72 -9.36
N ASN A 95 -5.78 2.79 -9.42
CA ASN A 95 -6.95 3.07 -8.58
C ASN A 95 -6.65 3.27 -7.08
N SER A 96 -5.39 3.27 -6.64
CA SER A 96 -5.08 3.48 -5.21
C SER A 96 -5.53 4.87 -4.72
N ASP A 97 -5.37 5.88 -5.56
CA ASP A 97 -5.86 7.25 -5.34
C ASP A 97 -7.40 7.31 -5.29
N ALA A 98 -8.07 6.72 -6.27
CA ALA A 98 -9.54 6.69 -6.36
C ALA A 98 -10.17 5.98 -5.15
N PHE A 99 -9.59 4.87 -4.72
CA PHE A 99 -10.04 4.13 -3.53
C PHE A 99 -9.76 4.91 -2.23
N ALA A 100 -8.65 5.64 -2.14
CA ALA A 100 -8.37 6.51 -1.00
C ALA A 100 -9.38 7.67 -0.90
N GLU A 101 -9.68 8.34 -2.01
CA GLU A 101 -10.67 9.42 -2.04
C GLU A 101 -12.10 8.91 -1.77
N LEU A 102 -12.48 7.73 -2.28
CA LEU A 102 -13.75 7.07 -1.95
C LEU A 102 -13.86 6.77 -0.45
N THR A 103 -12.77 6.25 0.14
CA THR A 103 -12.70 5.96 1.58
C THR A 103 -12.91 7.22 2.41
N ALA A 104 -12.25 8.31 2.05
CA ALA A 104 -12.40 9.60 2.71
C ALA A 104 -13.82 10.16 2.55
N ALA A 105 -14.42 10.03 1.37
CA ALA A 105 -15.79 10.48 1.12
C ALA A 105 -16.82 9.71 1.97
N ILE A 106 -16.65 8.40 2.11
CA ILE A 106 -17.52 7.57 2.94
C ILE A 106 -17.35 7.89 4.42
N ALA A 107 -16.12 8.08 4.88
CA ALA A 107 -15.87 8.47 6.27
C ALA A 107 -16.47 9.83 6.61
N ALA A 108 -16.30 10.83 5.74
CA ALA A 108 -16.95 12.12 5.88
C ALA A 108 -18.49 11.99 5.85
N GLY A 109 -19.05 11.16 4.96
CA GLY A 109 -20.47 10.87 4.89
C GLY A 109 -21.02 10.18 6.15
N ALA A 110 -20.20 9.35 6.80
CA ALA A 110 -20.50 8.72 8.08
C ALA A 110 -20.37 9.67 9.29
N GLY A 111 -19.91 10.91 9.08
CA GLY A 111 -19.71 11.92 10.11
C GLY A 111 -18.36 11.86 10.83
N LEU A 112 -17.37 11.19 10.25
CA LEU A 112 -15.99 11.19 10.75
C LEU A 112 -15.18 12.32 10.10
N THR A 113 -14.16 12.80 10.81
CA THR A 113 -13.11 13.61 10.19
C THR A 113 -12.21 12.70 9.35
N ALA A 114 -12.07 13.00 8.07
CA ALA A 114 -11.23 12.23 7.15
C ALA A 114 -10.13 13.11 6.56
N GLU A 115 -8.90 12.66 6.68
CA GLU A 115 -7.69 13.33 6.17
C GLU A 115 -6.95 12.39 5.22
N VAL A 116 -6.67 12.81 3.98
CA VAL A 116 -5.93 12.03 2.98
C VAL A 116 -4.50 12.57 2.88
N LEU A 117 -3.50 11.71 2.86
CA LEU A 117 -2.09 12.08 2.61
C LEU A 117 -1.94 12.86 1.29
N PRO A 118 -0.95 13.75 1.16
CA PRO A 118 -0.87 14.70 0.05
C PRO A 118 -0.73 14.04 -1.33
N ARG A 119 -0.12 12.85 -1.40
CA ARG A 119 0.27 12.13 -2.62
C ARG A 119 0.56 10.65 -2.29
N PRO A 120 0.85 9.78 -3.28
CA PRO A 120 1.35 8.44 -3.02
C PRO A 120 2.58 8.47 -2.11
N LEU A 121 2.50 7.78 -0.97
CA LEU A 121 3.51 7.83 0.09
C LEU A 121 3.67 6.47 0.78
N PRO A 122 4.86 6.18 1.34
CA PRO A 122 5.11 4.93 2.05
C PRO A 122 4.12 4.65 3.19
N THR A 123 3.80 3.37 3.38
CA THR A 123 2.99 2.88 4.52
C THR A 123 3.48 3.43 5.88
N PRO A 124 4.79 3.53 6.18
CA PRO A 124 5.27 4.13 7.43
C PRO A 124 4.89 5.61 7.63
N VAL A 125 4.66 6.38 6.57
CA VAL A 125 4.20 7.77 6.67
C VAL A 125 2.76 7.82 7.18
N LEU A 126 1.89 6.90 6.71
CA LEU A 126 0.55 6.77 7.28
C LEU A 126 0.62 6.41 8.77
N ALA A 127 1.41 5.39 9.13
CA ALA A 127 1.53 4.95 10.51
C ALA A 127 1.98 6.09 11.45
N TYR A 128 2.90 6.94 10.98
CA TYR A 128 3.28 8.17 11.66
C TYR A 128 2.12 9.18 11.74
N ALA A 129 1.44 9.43 10.62
CA ALA A 129 0.36 10.40 10.54
C ALA A 129 -0.82 10.06 11.47
N ILE A 130 -1.13 8.78 11.68
CA ILE A 130 -2.17 8.37 12.64
C ILE A 130 -1.90 8.97 14.03
N LYS A 131 -0.66 8.83 14.53
CA LYS A 131 -0.27 9.39 15.83
C LYS A 131 -0.19 10.91 15.81
N ALA A 132 0.46 11.47 14.79
CA ALA A 132 0.65 12.92 14.66
C ALA A 132 -0.69 13.69 14.58
N ARG A 133 -1.70 13.09 13.94
CA ARG A 133 -3.03 13.69 13.77
C ARG A 133 -4.02 13.31 14.86
N GLY A 134 -3.65 12.42 15.79
CA GLY A 134 -4.55 11.86 16.80
C GLY A 134 -5.76 11.19 16.15
N ALA A 135 -5.52 10.40 15.11
CA ALA A 135 -6.56 9.63 14.43
C ALA A 135 -6.81 8.30 15.15
N ASP A 136 -8.04 7.82 15.07
CA ASP A 136 -8.49 6.59 15.73
C ASP A 136 -8.25 5.35 14.86
N ALA A 137 -8.16 5.55 13.55
CA ALA A 137 -7.78 4.54 12.58
C ALA A 137 -7.07 5.17 11.38
N GLY A 138 -6.40 4.32 10.61
CA GLY A 138 -5.89 4.69 9.30
C GLY A 138 -6.04 3.59 8.28
N VAL A 139 -6.03 3.99 7.02
CA VAL A 139 -6.16 3.10 5.86
C VAL A 139 -4.97 3.35 4.93
N VAL A 140 -4.26 2.29 4.53
CA VAL A 140 -3.37 2.36 3.36
C VAL A 140 -3.98 1.56 2.22
N VAL A 141 -4.23 2.22 1.10
CA VAL A 141 -4.59 1.54 -0.15
C VAL A 141 -3.31 1.08 -0.85
N THR A 142 -3.02 -0.20 -0.72
CA THR A 142 -1.83 -0.84 -1.29
C THR A 142 -1.95 -2.36 -1.23
N ALA A 143 -1.41 -3.05 -2.23
CA ALA A 143 -1.15 -4.49 -2.18
C ALA A 143 0.32 -4.82 -1.84
N SER A 144 1.11 -3.84 -1.39
CA SER A 144 2.53 -3.97 -1.05
C SER A 144 3.33 -4.54 -2.21
N HIS A 145 3.80 -5.78 -2.12
CA HIS A 145 4.64 -6.45 -3.10
C HIS A 145 3.88 -7.33 -4.11
N ASN A 146 2.55 -7.34 -4.07
CA ASN A 146 1.74 -8.12 -5.00
C ASN A 146 1.92 -7.66 -6.48
N PRO A 147 1.51 -8.47 -7.47
CA PRO A 147 1.58 -8.10 -8.89
C PRO A 147 0.83 -6.80 -9.27
N PRO A 148 1.09 -6.19 -10.44
CA PRO A 148 0.46 -4.94 -10.91
C PRO A 148 -1.08 -4.95 -10.93
N GLU A 149 -1.67 -6.11 -11.20
CA GLU A 149 -3.12 -6.32 -11.29
C GLU A 149 -3.81 -6.29 -9.92
N ASP A 150 -3.06 -6.44 -8.84
CA ASP A 150 -3.59 -6.45 -7.48
C ASP A 150 -3.61 -5.06 -6.86
N ASN A 151 -4.65 -4.82 -6.05
CA ASN A 151 -4.69 -3.73 -5.09
C ASN A 151 -5.10 -4.28 -3.70
N GLY A 152 -5.11 -3.43 -2.68
CA GLY A 152 -5.40 -3.83 -1.32
C GLY A 152 -5.82 -2.69 -0.43
N TYR A 153 -6.29 -3.04 0.76
CA TYR A 153 -6.86 -2.12 1.73
C TYR A 153 -6.41 -2.54 3.12
N LYS A 154 -5.30 -1.98 3.61
CA LYS A 154 -4.73 -2.25 4.94
C LYS A 154 -5.37 -1.31 5.97
N VAL A 155 -5.65 -1.82 7.17
CA VAL A 155 -6.20 -1.02 8.28
C VAL A 155 -5.23 -0.98 9.46
N TYR A 156 -5.08 0.21 10.02
CA TYR A 156 -4.30 0.51 11.21
C TYR A 156 -5.22 1.17 12.24
N LEU A 157 -4.94 1.00 13.54
CA LEU A 157 -5.68 1.68 14.62
C LEU A 157 -4.86 2.83 15.21
N GLY A 158 -5.44 3.57 16.16
CA GLY A 158 -4.86 4.81 16.71
C GLY A 158 -3.48 4.66 17.38
N ASP A 159 -3.05 3.45 17.69
CA ASP A 159 -1.68 3.15 18.13
C ASP A 159 -0.66 3.09 16.98
N GLY A 160 -1.10 3.33 15.74
CA GLY A 160 -0.30 3.27 14.53
C GLY A 160 0.07 1.85 14.11
N MET A 161 -0.57 0.83 14.70
CA MET A 161 -0.30 -0.58 14.42
C MET A 161 -1.37 -1.14 13.49
N GLN A 162 -0.95 -2.07 12.63
CA GLN A 162 -1.87 -2.81 11.78
C GLN A 162 -2.81 -3.67 12.64
N ILE A 163 -4.06 -3.80 12.21
CA ILE A 163 -5.07 -4.57 12.93
C ILE A 163 -4.67 -6.03 13.18
N VAL A 164 -5.02 -6.52 14.35
CA VAL A 164 -4.94 -7.92 14.76
C VAL A 164 -6.28 -8.32 15.41
N SER A 165 -6.45 -9.61 15.70
CA SER A 165 -7.61 -10.08 16.45
C SER A 165 -7.70 -9.45 17.84
N PRO A 166 -8.90 -9.03 18.31
CA PRO A 166 -10.23 -9.25 17.71
C PRO A 166 -10.71 -8.18 16.73
N ALA A 167 -9.97 -7.08 16.54
CA ALA A 167 -10.42 -5.94 15.75
C ALA A 167 -10.67 -6.30 14.28
N ASP A 168 -9.86 -7.19 13.70
CA ASP A 168 -10.04 -7.67 12.32
C ASP A 168 -11.41 -8.35 12.10
N ALA A 169 -11.81 -9.25 13.00
CA ALA A 169 -13.09 -9.94 12.95
C ALA A 169 -14.26 -8.99 13.22
N GLU A 170 -14.09 -8.05 14.15
CA GLU A 170 -15.10 -7.04 14.49
C GLU A 170 -15.36 -6.06 13.33
N ILE A 171 -14.32 -5.66 12.61
CA ILE A 171 -14.42 -4.86 11.39
C ILE A 171 -15.04 -5.70 10.28
N SER A 172 -14.57 -6.93 10.07
CA SER A 172 -15.10 -7.85 9.05
C SER A 172 -16.62 -8.07 9.18
N ALA A 173 -17.10 -8.27 10.42
CA ALA A 173 -18.53 -8.39 10.69
C ALA A 173 -19.32 -7.13 10.30
N ARG A 174 -18.76 -5.94 10.52
CA ARG A 174 -19.37 -4.65 10.14
C ARG A 174 -19.32 -4.42 8.63
N ILE A 175 -18.29 -4.90 7.93
CA ILE A 175 -18.20 -4.87 6.47
C ILE A 175 -19.31 -5.74 5.86
N ALA A 176 -19.49 -6.96 6.37
CA ALA A 176 -20.52 -7.88 5.89
C ALA A 176 -21.95 -7.36 6.12
N ALA A 177 -22.16 -6.49 7.11
CA ALA A 177 -23.44 -5.88 7.42
C ALA A 177 -23.75 -4.60 6.63
N GLN A 178 -22.83 -4.12 5.77
CA GLN A 178 -23.05 -2.89 5.02
C GLN A 178 -24.14 -3.03 3.95
N PRO A 179 -24.92 -1.97 3.70
CA PRO A 179 -25.96 -1.97 2.68
C PRO A 179 -25.35 -1.94 1.26
N ARG A 180 -26.20 -1.78 0.24
CA ARG A 180 -25.72 -1.63 -1.14
C ARG A 180 -24.95 -0.34 -1.30
N TYR A 181 -24.03 -0.30 -2.26
CA TYR A 181 -23.18 0.87 -2.55
C TYR A 181 -23.95 2.22 -2.55
N GLN A 182 -25.10 2.29 -3.22
CA GLN A 182 -25.88 3.52 -3.34
C GLN A 182 -26.47 4.04 -2.02
N GLU A 183 -26.56 3.18 -1.00
CA GLU A 183 -27.11 3.52 0.31
C GLU A 183 -26.02 3.95 1.30
N ILE A 184 -24.74 3.80 0.93
CA ILE A 184 -23.60 4.22 1.75
C ILE A 184 -23.43 5.74 1.62
N PRO A 185 -23.54 6.51 2.72
CA PRO A 185 -23.44 7.97 2.66
C PRO A 185 -22.04 8.41 2.27
N GLN A 186 -21.97 9.41 1.39
CA GLN A 186 -20.71 10.03 0.95
C GLN A 186 -20.79 11.54 1.11
N SER A 187 -19.66 12.17 1.41
CA SER A 187 -19.52 13.61 1.50
C SER A 187 -18.17 14.06 0.98
N ALA A 188 -18.13 15.18 0.26
CA ALA A 188 -16.88 15.81 -0.15
C ALA A 188 -16.17 16.58 0.98
N ALA A 189 -16.73 16.57 2.21
CA ALA A 189 -16.19 17.27 3.37
C ALA A 189 -15.03 16.50 4.05
N TRP A 190 -14.00 16.15 3.28
CA TRP A 190 -12.73 15.60 3.76
C TRP A 190 -11.59 16.52 3.35
N THR A 191 -10.41 16.35 3.96
CA THR A 191 -9.26 17.23 3.74
C THR A 191 -8.07 16.46 3.15
N ARG A 192 -7.45 17.00 2.11
CA ARG A 192 -6.10 16.60 1.67
C ARG A 192 -5.08 17.30 2.56
N LEU A 193 -4.22 16.55 3.24
CA LEU A 193 -3.12 17.09 4.02
C LEU A 193 -2.09 17.77 3.12
N GLY A 194 -1.33 18.72 3.67
CA GLY A 194 -0.19 19.32 3.00
C GLY A 194 1.07 18.47 3.13
N GLU A 195 2.19 18.96 2.56
CA GLU A 195 3.50 18.32 2.71
C GLU A 195 4.10 18.50 4.13
N ASP A 196 3.44 19.27 5.01
CA ASP A 196 3.85 19.45 6.41
C ASP A 196 3.95 18.11 7.15
N ILE A 197 3.00 17.18 6.91
CA ILE A 197 3.05 15.84 7.52
C ILE A 197 4.26 15.01 7.05
N VAL A 198 4.70 15.22 5.80
CA VAL A 198 5.87 14.54 5.23
C VAL A 198 7.15 15.11 5.83
N GLU A 199 7.21 16.44 5.98
CA GLU A 199 8.33 17.14 6.62
C GLU A 199 8.48 16.74 8.10
N GLU A 200 7.36 16.65 8.83
CA GLU A 200 7.32 16.17 10.20
C GLU A 200 7.84 14.73 10.32
N TYR A 201 7.41 13.84 9.41
CA TYR A 201 7.91 12.47 9.32
C TYR A 201 9.42 12.42 9.05
N LEU A 202 9.91 13.15 8.04
CA LEU A 202 11.32 13.20 7.69
C LEU A 202 12.17 13.71 8.85
N SER A 203 11.73 14.78 9.51
CA SER A 203 12.38 15.34 10.70
C SER A 203 12.43 14.32 11.84
N ARG A 204 11.34 13.56 12.04
CA ARG A 204 11.33 12.48 13.04
C ARG A 204 12.32 11.39 12.69
N VAL A 205 12.34 10.90 11.46
CA VAL A 205 13.29 9.85 11.02
C VAL A 205 14.73 10.30 11.19
N VAL A 206 15.07 11.51 10.75
CA VAL A 206 16.42 12.06 10.91
C VAL A 206 16.82 12.17 12.38
N SER A 207 15.89 12.57 13.26
CA SER A 207 16.15 12.67 14.71
C SER A 207 16.48 11.34 15.40
N LEU A 208 16.17 10.20 14.77
CA LEU A 208 16.46 8.87 15.30
C LEU A 208 17.90 8.42 15.02
N ALA A 209 18.59 9.07 14.07
CA ALA A 209 19.96 8.74 13.74
C ALA A 209 20.92 9.21 14.84
N ASP A 210 21.98 8.43 15.07
CA ASP A 210 23.09 8.82 15.94
C ASP A 210 23.97 9.83 15.17
N PRO A 211 24.05 11.11 15.60
CA PRO A 211 24.81 12.11 14.86
C PRO A 211 26.30 11.79 14.75
N ALA A 212 26.84 10.93 15.63
CA ALA A 212 28.22 10.47 15.57
C ALA A 212 28.47 9.45 14.44
N LYS A 213 27.41 8.91 13.84
CA LYS A 213 27.43 7.92 12.74
C LYS A 213 26.85 8.46 11.43
N THR A 214 26.55 9.75 11.38
CA THR A 214 26.03 10.47 10.20
C THR A 214 27.12 11.35 9.58
N GLY A 215 26.88 11.85 8.38
CA GLY A 215 27.85 12.57 7.55
C GLY A 215 28.42 11.70 6.44
N ASP A 216 29.51 12.16 5.84
CA ASP A 216 30.17 11.41 4.77
C ASP A 216 30.84 10.15 5.34
N ALA A 217 30.09 9.04 5.32
CA ALA A 217 30.57 7.73 5.71
C ALA A 217 31.46 7.08 4.63
N HIS A 218 31.69 7.77 3.49
CA HIS A 218 32.38 7.24 2.31
C HIS A 218 31.82 5.89 1.84
N LEU A 219 30.51 5.67 2.02
CA LEU A 219 29.80 4.47 1.57
C LEU A 219 29.13 4.75 0.23
N THR A 220 29.40 3.92 -0.77
CA THR A 220 28.64 3.90 -2.01
C THR A 220 27.43 2.99 -1.84
N VAL A 221 26.24 3.58 -1.82
CA VAL A 221 24.98 2.84 -1.60
C VAL A 221 24.20 2.78 -2.90
N VAL A 222 23.92 1.57 -3.39
CA VAL A 222 22.95 1.38 -4.46
C VAL A 222 21.56 1.22 -3.87
N TYR A 223 20.59 1.95 -4.42
CA TYR A 223 19.22 1.93 -3.94
C TYR A 223 18.22 1.62 -5.04
N THR A 224 17.23 0.78 -4.75
CA THR A 224 16.06 0.57 -5.60
C THR A 224 14.76 0.70 -4.81
N ALA A 225 13.81 1.45 -5.35
CA ALA A 225 12.44 1.53 -4.83
C ALA A 225 11.53 0.46 -5.43
N MET A 226 12.00 -0.35 -6.39
CA MET A 226 11.19 -1.33 -7.14
C MET A 226 9.91 -0.73 -7.73
N HIS A 227 10.01 0.47 -8.31
CA HIS A 227 8.87 1.28 -8.79
C HIS A 227 7.88 1.69 -7.69
N GLY A 228 8.34 1.71 -6.45
CA GLY A 228 7.60 2.07 -5.26
C GLY A 228 7.67 3.55 -4.89
N VAL A 229 6.88 3.91 -3.88
CA VAL A 229 6.74 5.29 -3.40
C VAL A 229 7.83 5.71 -2.39
N GLY A 230 8.80 4.83 -2.09
CA GLY A 230 9.85 5.07 -1.10
C GLY A 230 11.00 5.96 -1.56
N GLY A 231 11.26 6.04 -2.87
CA GLY A 231 12.55 6.53 -3.39
C GLY A 231 12.91 7.96 -3.00
N GLN A 232 12.00 8.92 -3.25
CA GLN A 232 12.24 10.33 -2.94
C GLN A 232 12.41 10.58 -1.43
N LEU A 233 11.64 9.87 -0.58
CA LEU A 233 11.77 10.00 0.86
C LEU A 233 13.09 9.42 1.36
N PHE A 234 13.51 8.28 0.82
CA PHE A 234 14.78 7.66 1.15
C PHE A 234 15.96 8.57 0.77
N GLU A 235 15.96 9.10 -0.45
CA GLU A 235 16.96 10.06 -0.93
C GLU A 235 17.03 11.29 -0.01
N THR A 236 15.89 11.89 0.32
CA THR A 236 15.82 13.05 1.22
C THR A 236 16.39 12.73 2.62
N VAL A 237 16.12 11.54 3.17
CA VAL A 237 16.71 11.09 4.45
C VAL A 237 18.22 10.96 4.34
N CYS A 238 18.73 10.34 3.27
CA CYS A 238 20.16 10.21 3.01
C CYS A 238 20.85 11.57 2.94
N GLU A 239 20.29 12.52 2.19
CA GLU A 239 20.81 13.89 2.08
C GLU A 239 20.86 14.60 3.43
N ARG A 240 19.78 14.54 4.22
CA ARG A 240 19.72 15.19 5.56
C ARG A 240 20.70 14.58 6.56
N LEU A 241 20.99 13.29 6.43
CA LEU A 241 21.98 12.59 7.24
C LEU A 241 23.41 12.73 6.69
N GLY A 242 23.61 13.40 5.55
CA GLY A 242 24.94 13.63 4.95
C GLY A 242 25.51 12.43 4.20
N PHE A 243 24.68 11.44 3.83
CA PHE A 243 25.08 10.35 2.95
C PHE A 243 25.02 10.82 1.49
N VAL A 244 26.18 11.14 0.91
CA VAL A 244 26.28 11.83 -0.39
C VAL A 244 26.45 10.93 -1.61
N ALA A 245 26.68 9.63 -1.41
CA ALA A 245 26.95 8.66 -2.49
C ALA A 245 25.82 7.63 -2.63
N LEU A 246 24.60 8.14 -2.85
CA LEU A 246 23.44 7.33 -3.21
C LEU A 246 23.37 7.17 -4.73
N SER A 247 23.46 5.92 -5.20
CA SER A 247 23.27 5.54 -6.60
C SER A 247 21.91 4.86 -6.76
N ALA A 248 20.90 5.61 -7.17
CA ALA A 248 19.60 5.05 -7.51
C ALA A 248 19.68 4.14 -8.75
N VAL A 249 18.96 3.02 -8.72
CA VAL A 249 18.66 2.22 -9.91
C VAL A 249 17.60 2.98 -10.70
N ALA A 250 18.04 3.78 -11.67
CA ALA A 250 17.18 4.72 -12.42
C ALA A 250 15.94 4.05 -13.03
N GLU A 251 16.09 2.80 -13.49
CA GLU A 251 15.01 2.01 -14.10
C GLU A 251 13.93 1.57 -13.10
N GLN A 252 14.14 1.71 -11.79
CA GLN A 252 13.24 1.27 -10.72
C GLN A 252 12.99 2.35 -9.65
N PHE A 253 13.44 3.58 -9.88
CA PHE A 253 13.40 4.64 -8.86
C PHE A 253 12.05 5.36 -8.79
N GLU A 254 11.50 5.74 -9.95
CA GLU A 254 10.22 6.44 -10.03
C GLU A 254 9.05 5.46 -9.82
N PRO A 255 7.95 5.89 -9.16
CA PRO A 255 6.77 5.05 -9.03
C PRO A 255 6.16 4.69 -10.39
N ASP A 256 5.93 3.41 -10.64
CA ASP A 256 5.27 2.91 -11.86
C ASP A 256 4.30 1.75 -11.50
N PRO A 257 2.98 1.92 -11.69
CA PRO A 257 1.98 0.91 -11.36
C PRO A 257 2.08 -0.37 -12.20
N ALA A 258 2.82 -0.36 -13.31
CA ALA A 258 3.01 -1.53 -14.17
C ALA A 258 4.19 -2.41 -13.74
N PHE A 259 5.04 -1.94 -12.81
CA PHE A 259 6.25 -2.64 -12.36
C PHE A 259 7.10 -3.24 -13.52
N PRO A 260 7.43 -2.48 -14.59
CA PRO A 260 7.83 -3.03 -15.89
C PRO A 260 9.12 -3.85 -15.91
N THR A 261 9.93 -3.75 -14.86
CA THR A 261 11.21 -4.47 -14.76
C THR A 261 11.15 -5.74 -13.89
N VAL A 262 10.05 -5.98 -13.18
CA VAL A 262 9.93 -7.10 -12.23
C VAL A 262 8.57 -7.77 -12.36
N ALA A 263 8.55 -9.11 -12.37
CA ALA A 263 7.29 -9.85 -12.34
C ALA A 263 6.57 -9.69 -10.98
N PHE A 264 7.36 -9.55 -9.92
CA PHE A 264 6.87 -9.44 -8.56
C PHE A 264 7.82 -8.50 -7.78
N PRO A 265 7.36 -7.33 -7.33
CA PRO A 265 8.21 -6.31 -6.70
C PRO A 265 8.47 -6.65 -5.21
N ASN A 266 9.15 -7.77 -4.96
CA ASN A 266 9.60 -8.18 -3.64
C ASN A 266 11.11 -8.48 -3.71
N PRO A 267 11.95 -7.86 -2.88
CA PRO A 267 13.40 -8.09 -2.91
C PRO A 267 13.83 -9.51 -2.56
N GLU A 268 12.93 -10.35 -2.05
CA GLU A 268 13.17 -11.77 -1.81
C GLU A 268 12.94 -12.66 -3.06
N GLU A 269 12.33 -12.13 -4.11
CA GLU A 269 11.98 -12.88 -5.31
C GLU A 269 13.15 -12.99 -6.30
N PRO A 270 13.34 -14.16 -6.95
CA PRO A 270 14.30 -14.30 -8.02
C PRO A 270 14.10 -13.25 -9.13
N GLY A 271 15.18 -12.58 -9.53
CA GLY A 271 15.17 -11.56 -10.58
C GLY A 271 14.81 -10.15 -10.12
N ALA A 272 14.16 -9.97 -8.96
CA ALA A 272 13.76 -8.63 -8.47
C ALA A 272 14.97 -7.73 -8.17
N MET A 273 16.08 -8.33 -7.74
CA MET A 273 17.31 -7.63 -7.35
C MET A 273 18.35 -7.49 -8.48
N ASP A 274 18.12 -8.06 -9.66
CA ASP A 274 19.15 -8.19 -10.71
C ASP A 274 19.72 -6.82 -11.15
N LEU A 275 18.85 -5.82 -11.33
CA LEU A 275 19.27 -4.45 -11.68
C LEU A 275 20.10 -3.79 -10.57
N ALA A 276 19.69 -3.96 -9.31
CA ALA A 276 20.43 -3.45 -8.16
C ALA A 276 21.79 -4.15 -7.97
N LEU A 277 21.85 -5.46 -8.19
CA LEU A 277 23.11 -6.23 -8.16
C LEU A 277 24.05 -5.78 -9.29
N ALA A 278 23.53 -5.60 -10.50
CA ALA A 278 24.32 -5.11 -11.64
C ALA A 278 24.86 -3.69 -11.39
N ALA A 279 24.01 -2.80 -10.86
CA ALA A 279 24.44 -1.45 -10.45
C ALA A 279 25.51 -1.51 -9.35
N ALA A 280 25.35 -2.36 -8.34
CA ALA A 280 26.33 -2.49 -7.27
C ALA A 280 27.70 -2.98 -7.76
N VAL A 281 27.74 -3.90 -8.73
CA VAL A 281 29.00 -4.33 -9.36
C VAL A 281 29.62 -3.18 -10.16
N ARG A 282 28.82 -2.43 -10.93
CA ARG A 282 29.29 -1.31 -11.76
C ARG A 282 29.85 -0.16 -10.93
N GLU A 283 29.14 0.22 -9.86
CA GLU A 283 29.52 1.33 -8.98
C GLU A 283 30.50 0.90 -7.87
N ASN A 284 30.87 -0.38 -7.82
CA ASN A 284 31.67 -0.96 -6.74
C ASN A 284 31.07 -0.64 -5.34
N ALA A 285 29.76 -0.81 -5.23
CA ALA A 285 28.99 -0.41 -4.05
C ALA A 285 29.36 -1.20 -2.79
N ASP A 286 29.28 -0.52 -1.65
CA ASP A 286 29.48 -1.11 -0.33
C ASP A 286 28.18 -1.72 0.21
N LEU A 287 27.03 -1.19 -0.25
CA LEU A 287 25.71 -1.54 0.23
C LEU A 287 24.68 -1.50 -0.90
N ILE A 288 23.74 -2.44 -0.87
CA ILE A 288 22.46 -2.34 -1.57
C ILE A 288 21.36 -2.15 -0.54
N ILE A 289 20.44 -1.23 -0.80
CA ILE A 289 19.18 -1.10 -0.07
C ILE A 289 18.04 -1.22 -1.08
N ALA A 290 17.04 -2.05 -0.76
CA ALA A 290 15.85 -2.20 -1.59
C ALA A 290 14.59 -2.13 -0.74
N ASN A 291 13.59 -1.38 -1.20
CA ASN A 291 12.24 -1.37 -0.63
C ASN A 291 11.26 -2.07 -1.55
N ASP A 292 10.22 -2.67 -0.97
CA ASP A 292 9.02 -3.04 -1.72
C ASP A 292 8.16 -1.79 -2.04
N PRO A 293 7.13 -1.89 -2.89
CA PRO A 293 6.46 -0.71 -3.46
C PRO A 293 5.86 0.27 -2.46
N ASP A 294 5.37 -0.18 -1.31
CA ASP A 294 4.85 0.68 -0.24
C ASP A 294 5.86 0.95 0.88
N ALA A 295 7.09 0.49 0.70
CA ALA A 295 8.27 0.73 1.54
C ALA A 295 8.06 0.43 3.03
N ASP A 296 7.29 -0.61 3.35
CA ASP A 296 7.25 -1.19 4.70
C ASP A 296 8.25 -2.35 4.88
N ARG A 297 8.87 -2.82 3.79
CA ARG A 297 9.96 -3.81 3.80
C ARG A 297 11.27 -3.20 3.33
N CYS A 298 12.36 -3.75 3.87
CA CYS A 298 13.72 -3.37 3.49
C CYS A 298 14.58 -4.63 3.37
N ALA A 299 15.26 -4.77 2.24
CA ALA A 299 16.32 -5.73 2.04
C ALA A 299 17.67 -5.02 1.94
N VAL A 300 18.70 -5.66 2.49
CA VAL A 300 20.05 -5.11 2.54
C VAL A 300 21.04 -6.12 1.96
N GLY A 301 21.88 -5.68 1.03
CA GLY A 301 22.93 -6.50 0.42
C GLY A 301 24.32 -5.93 0.68
N ILE A 302 25.29 -6.79 0.95
CA ILE A 302 26.71 -6.40 1.08
C ILE A 302 27.62 -7.29 0.22
N PRO A 303 28.82 -6.81 -0.17
CA PRO A 303 29.81 -7.63 -0.83
C PRO A 303 30.24 -8.82 0.04
N THR A 304 30.44 -10.00 -0.57
CA THR A 304 31.12 -11.12 0.12
C THR A 304 32.64 -10.98 0.02
N ALA A 305 33.36 -11.53 1.01
CA ALA A 305 34.82 -11.50 1.08
C ALA A 305 35.54 -12.13 -0.14
N HIS A 306 34.82 -12.87 -1.00
CA HIS A 306 35.32 -13.32 -2.29
C HIS A 306 34.88 -12.36 -3.40
N ARG A 307 35.55 -11.20 -3.50
CA ARG A 307 35.64 -10.46 -4.76
C ARG A 307 36.47 -11.28 -5.75
N SER A 308 35.95 -12.40 -6.25
CA SER A 308 36.47 -12.98 -7.49
C SER A 308 36.09 -12.04 -8.63
N ALA A 309 36.74 -12.18 -9.78
CA ALA A 309 36.47 -11.38 -10.98
C ALA A 309 35.01 -11.43 -11.50
N SER A 310 34.10 -12.17 -10.83
CA SER A 310 32.67 -12.25 -11.10
C SER A 310 31.75 -11.53 -10.10
N GLY A 311 32.27 -10.83 -9.07
CA GLY A 311 31.49 -9.86 -8.27
C GLY A 311 30.37 -10.43 -7.39
N SER A 312 30.53 -11.58 -6.71
CA SER A 312 29.46 -12.17 -5.91
C SER A 312 29.11 -11.36 -4.64
N LEU A 313 27.87 -10.86 -4.58
CA LEU A 313 27.25 -10.19 -3.42
C LEU A 313 26.45 -11.20 -2.58
N ALA A 314 26.38 -11.00 -1.26
CA ALA A 314 25.48 -11.76 -0.39
C ALA A 314 24.39 -10.82 0.11
N MET A 315 23.14 -11.22 -0.12
CA MET A 315 22.00 -10.60 0.53
C MET A 315 22.01 -11.00 2.00
N MET A 316 22.02 -10.01 2.90
CA MET A 316 21.61 -10.26 4.27
C MET A 316 20.10 -10.47 4.22
N ARG A 317 19.63 -11.68 4.52
CA ARG A 317 18.19 -11.95 4.56
C ARG A 317 17.53 -10.98 5.53
N SER A 318 16.51 -10.28 5.05
CA SER A 318 15.60 -9.42 5.79
C SER A 318 15.06 -10.16 7.02
N ALA A 319 15.13 -9.53 8.18
CA ALA A 319 14.52 -10.04 9.40
C ALA A 319 13.95 -8.90 10.22
N PHE A 320 12.88 -8.24 9.77
CA PHE A 320 12.05 -7.43 10.68
C PHE A 320 10.56 -7.48 10.29
N SER A 321 9.85 -8.43 10.90
CA SER A 321 8.43 -8.29 11.26
C SER A 321 8.32 -8.61 12.76
N ARG A 322 8.85 -7.74 13.60
CA ARG A 322 8.45 -7.62 15.02
C ARG A 322 8.53 -6.14 15.40
N THR A 323 7.35 -5.52 15.40
CA THR A 323 6.94 -4.45 16.33
C THR A 323 8.07 -3.78 17.12
N ALA A 324 8.52 -2.62 16.67
CA ALA A 324 9.32 -1.73 17.51
C ALA A 324 8.37 -1.01 18.49
N ALA A 325 8.10 -1.67 19.61
CA ALA A 325 7.68 -1.00 20.83
C ALA A 325 8.94 -0.51 21.55
N ALA A 326 9.05 0.81 21.68
CA ALA A 326 9.79 1.50 22.73
C ALA A 326 8.95 2.70 23.17
#